data_AF-A0A3L6QDL0-F1
#
_entry.id   AF-A0A3L6QDL0-F1
#
_cell.length_a   1.000
_cell.length_b   1.000
_cell.length_c   1.000
_cell.angle_alpha   90.00
_cell.angle_beta   90.00
_cell.angle_gamma   90.00
#
_symmetry.space_group_name_H-M   'P 1'
#
loop_
_entity.id
_entity.type
_entity.pdbx_description
1 polymer ?
#
loop_
_entity_poly.entity_id
_entity_poly.type
_entity_poly.pdbx_seq_one_letter_code
_entity_poly.pdbx_strand_id
1 'polypeptide(L)'
;MKGHINGLKKLIMDESPSAYYVHCFVHQFQLILVAVAKENIDCTWFFGQLAYLLNVLGMSCKKIRMLRVAQDEYMIEALILGEIETWQGMNQEMGLARPGDTRWGSHYRTVMHVMALYPSIRKVLFKVGNEK
;
A
#
# COMPACT_ATOMS: atom_id res chain seq x y z
N MET A 1 -2.75 -7.94 -22.82
CA MET A 1 -3.77 -8.12 -21.77
C MET A 1 -5.16 -8.01 -22.40
N LYS A 2 -5.69 -9.13 -22.91
CA LYS A 2 -7.07 -9.26 -23.42
C LYS A 2 -7.73 -10.32 -22.54
N GLY A 3 -8.79 -9.98 -21.79
CA GLY A 3 -9.49 -11.01 -21.03
C GLY A 3 -10.57 -10.54 -20.04
N HIS A 4 -10.31 -9.53 -19.21
CA HIS A 4 -11.26 -9.18 -18.13
C HIS A 4 -11.96 -7.82 -18.30
N ILE A 5 -11.33 -6.85 -18.98
CA ILE A 5 -11.83 -5.47 -19.09
C ILE A 5 -13.02 -5.36 -20.05
N ASN A 6 -13.16 -6.29 -21.00
CA ASN A 6 -14.30 -6.31 -21.92
C ASN A 6 -15.61 -6.70 -21.22
N GLY A 7 -15.54 -7.48 -20.13
CA GLY A 7 -16.71 -7.84 -19.33
C GLY A 7 -17.24 -6.62 -18.55
N LEU A 8 -16.37 -5.91 -17.86
CA LEU A 8 -16.74 -4.71 -17.10
C LEU A 8 -17.26 -3.58 -17.99
N LYS A 9 -16.61 -3.34 -19.14
CA LYS A 9 -17.07 -2.35 -20.12
C LYS A 9 -18.48 -2.67 -20.63
N LYS A 10 -18.78 -3.96 -20.87
CA LYS A 10 -20.11 -4.40 -21.30
C LYS A 10 -21.15 -4.18 -20.20
N LEU A 11 -20.85 -4.59 -18.96
CA LEU A 11 -21.75 -4.41 -17.82
C LEU A 11 -22.12 -2.94 -17.58
N ILE A 12 -21.14 -2.02 -17.70
CA ILE A 12 -21.37 -0.58 -17.57
C ILE A 12 -22.24 -0.03 -18.72
N MET A 13 -22.06 -0.53 -19.94
CA MET A 13 -22.88 -0.13 -21.09
C MET A 13 -24.31 -0.71 -21.03
N ASP A 14 -24.47 -1.91 -20.45
CA ASP A 14 -25.78 -2.53 -20.25
C ASP A 14 -26.61 -1.76 -19.20
N GLU A 15 -25.98 -1.24 -18.13
CA GLU A 15 -26.65 -0.39 -17.12
C GLU A 15 -26.81 1.07 -17.56
N SER A 16 -25.86 1.60 -18.33
CA SER A 16 -25.88 2.99 -18.81
C SER A 16 -25.41 3.05 -20.26
N PRO A 17 -26.34 2.99 -21.23
CA PRO A 17 -26.00 3.01 -22.66
C PRO A 17 -25.27 4.28 -23.11
N SER A 18 -25.36 5.36 -22.32
CA SER A 18 -24.67 6.63 -22.55
C SER A 18 -23.29 6.72 -21.87
N ALA A 19 -22.87 5.69 -21.12
CA ALA A 19 -21.58 5.68 -20.44
C ALA A 19 -20.43 5.51 -21.46
N TYR A 20 -19.63 6.56 -21.62
CA TYR A 20 -18.38 6.50 -22.39
C TYR A 20 -17.21 6.15 -21.46
N TYR A 21 -16.64 4.96 -21.64
CA TYR A 21 -15.40 4.59 -20.94
C TYR A 21 -14.20 5.31 -21.55
N VAL A 22 -13.80 6.44 -20.95
CA VAL A 22 -12.60 7.18 -21.37
C VAL A 22 -11.41 6.76 -20.50
N HIS A 23 -10.68 5.75 -20.98
CA HIS A 23 -9.47 5.23 -20.34
C HIS A 23 -8.43 6.32 -19.99
N CYS A 24 -8.39 7.40 -20.77
CA CYS A 24 -7.48 8.53 -20.56
C CYS A 24 -7.85 9.39 -19.35
N PHE A 25 -9.13 9.44 -18.96
CA PHE A 25 -9.59 10.34 -17.89
C PHE A 25 -9.09 9.91 -16.52
N VAL A 26 -9.11 8.60 -16.22
CA VAL A 26 -8.57 8.05 -14.96
C VAL A 26 -7.07 8.33 -14.84
N HIS A 27 -6.33 8.16 -15.93
CA HIS A 27 -4.90 8.44 -15.94
C HIS A 27 -4.60 9.94 -15.79
N GLN A 28 -5.33 10.81 -16.49
CA GLN A 28 -5.20 12.26 -16.36
C GLN A 28 -5.55 12.72 -14.95
N PHE A 29 -6.65 12.21 -14.38
CA PHE A 29 -7.03 12.51 -13.01
C PHE A 29 -5.95 12.07 -12.01
N GLN A 30 -5.36 10.88 -12.20
CA GLN A 30 -4.26 10.40 -11.38
C GLN A 30 -3.03 11.31 -11.44
N LEU A 31 -2.68 11.85 -12.60
CA LEU A 31 -1.58 12.80 -12.75
C LEU A 31 -1.90 14.15 -12.10
N ILE A 32 -3.13 14.66 -12.26
CA ILE A 32 -3.58 15.90 -11.63
C ILE A 32 -3.53 15.78 -10.11
N LEU A 33 -4.02 14.67 -9.54
CA LEU A 33 -3.96 14.43 -8.10
C LEU A 33 -2.51 14.46 -7.57
N VAL A 34 -1.59 13.81 -8.29
CA VAL A 34 -0.17 13.83 -7.92
C VAL A 34 0.40 15.24 -8.01
N ALA A 35 0.07 16.01 -9.05
CA ALA A 35 0.53 17.38 -9.20
C ALA A 35 0.01 18.28 -8.07
N VAL A 36 -1.30 18.25 -7.79
CA VAL A 36 -1.91 19.03 -6.69
C VAL A 36 -1.32 18.64 -5.33
N ALA A 37 -1.08 17.35 -5.08
CA ALA A 37 -0.46 16.89 -3.84
C ALA A 37 0.99 17.39 -3.68
N LYS A 38 1.74 17.57 -4.78
CA LYS A 38 3.11 18.13 -4.73
C LYS A 38 3.14 19.62 -4.43
N GLU A 39 2.10 20.35 -4.82
CA GLU A 39 1.95 21.79 -4.49
C GLU A 39 1.45 22.01 -3.05
N ASN A 40 0.97 20.95 -2.37
CA ASN A 40 0.54 21.04 -0.98
C ASN A 40 1.70 20.71 -0.02
N ILE A 41 1.97 21.63 0.91
CA ILE A 41 3.08 21.53 1.86
C ILE A 41 2.93 20.33 2.81
N ASP A 42 1.71 20.09 3.33
CA ASP A 42 1.45 19.00 4.26
C ASP A 42 1.59 17.63 3.58
N CYS A 43 1.07 17.50 2.35
CA CYS A 43 1.26 16.31 1.53
C CYS A 43 2.75 16.06 1.24
N THR A 44 3.49 17.10 0.86
CA THR A 44 4.93 16.99 0.59
C THR A 44 5.69 16.52 1.84
N TRP A 45 5.39 17.11 3.00
CA TRP A 45 5.99 16.69 4.26
C TRP A 45 5.64 15.24 4.60
N PHE A 46 4.36 14.88 4.54
CA PHE A 46 3.88 13.53 4.84
C PHE A 46 4.53 12.47 3.95
N PHE A 47 4.51 12.66 2.63
CA PHE A 47 5.12 11.72 1.68
C PHE A 47 6.64 11.69 1.81
N GLY A 48 7.27 12.78 2.23
CA GLY A 48 8.69 12.82 2.61
C GLY A 48 8.99 11.91 3.82
N GLN A 49 8.19 11.99 4.89
CA GLN A 49 8.32 11.10 6.05
C GLN A 49 8.08 9.64 5.68
N LEU A 50 7.07 9.39 4.85
CA LEU A 50 6.77 8.05 4.35
C LEU A 50 7.96 7.49 3.56
N ALA A 51 8.54 8.27 2.65
CA ALA A 51 9.71 7.86 1.88
C ALA A 51 10.93 7.58 2.79
N TYR A 52 11.15 8.41 3.81
CA TYR A 52 12.20 8.19 4.80
C TYR A 52 12.02 6.86 5.54
N LEU A 53 10.81 6.60 6.05
CA LEU A 53 10.47 5.34 6.73
C LEU A 53 10.73 4.12 5.82
N LEU A 54 10.24 4.16 4.58
CA LEU A 54 10.44 3.10 3.60
C LEU A 54 11.92 2.88 3.29
N ASN A 55 12.73 3.94 3.26
CA ASN A 55 14.17 3.82 3.06
C ASN A 55 14.87 3.21 4.29
N VAL A 56 14.50 3.64 5.51
CA VAL A 56 15.08 3.10 6.74
C VAL A 56 14.85 1.59 6.84
N LEU A 57 13.65 1.12 6.49
CA LEU A 57 13.27 -0.30 6.59
C LEU A 57 13.64 -1.12 5.35
N GLY A 58 13.45 -0.56 4.15
CA GLY A 58 13.55 -1.26 2.87
C GLY A 58 14.96 -1.33 2.28
N MET A 59 15.91 -0.54 2.78
CA MET A 59 17.29 -0.53 2.24
C MET A 59 18.19 -1.64 2.82
N SER A 60 17.69 -2.48 3.74
CA SER A 60 18.46 -3.56 4.34
C SER A 60 17.67 -4.86 4.38
N CYS A 61 18.24 -5.92 3.81
CA CYS A 61 17.67 -7.27 3.90
C CYS A 61 17.44 -7.72 5.35
N LYS A 62 18.31 -7.30 6.29
CA LYS A 62 18.15 -7.59 7.73
C LYS A 62 16.84 -6.99 8.25
N LYS A 63 16.57 -5.72 7.96
CA LYS A 63 15.39 -4.99 8.44
C LYS A 63 14.09 -5.47 7.80
N ILE A 64 14.13 -5.79 6.50
CA ILE A 64 13.00 -6.45 5.82
C ILE A 64 12.69 -7.79 6.50
N ARG A 65 13.70 -8.60 6.82
CA ARG A 65 13.51 -9.86 7.55
C ARG A 65 12.93 -9.62 8.95
N MET A 66 13.41 -8.61 9.67
CA MET A 66 12.86 -8.25 10.98
C MET A 66 11.38 -7.87 10.89
N LEU A 67 10.96 -7.18 9.82
CA LEU A 67 9.57 -6.80 9.60
C LEU A 67 8.69 -8.03 9.34
N ARG A 68 9.17 -8.99 8.55
CA ARG A 68 8.48 -10.28 8.32
C ARG A 68 8.27 -11.04 9.62
N VAL A 69 9.34 -11.23 10.40
CA VAL A 69 9.28 -11.91 11.69
C VAL A 69 8.30 -11.21 12.64
N ALA A 70 8.34 -9.87 12.69
CA ALA A 70 7.39 -9.12 13.51
C ALA A 70 5.94 -9.30 13.03
N GLN A 71 5.69 -9.34 11.72
CA GLN A 71 4.37 -9.60 11.15
C GLN A 71 3.87 -11.00 11.51
N ASP A 72 4.73 -12.02 11.40
CA ASP A 72 4.39 -13.40 11.75
C ASP A 72 4.06 -13.54 13.26
N GLU A 73 4.86 -12.92 14.12
CA GLU A 73 4.60 -12.88 15.57
C GLU A 73 3.24 -12.25 15.89
N TYR A 74 2.93 -11.09 15.28
CA TYR A 74 1.63 -10.44 15.46
C TYR A 74 0.47 -11.30 14.96
N MET A 75 0.64 -11.98 13.83
CA MET A 75 -0.38 -12.87 13.28
C MET A 75 -0.62 -14.08 14.20
N ILE A 76 0.44 -14.70 14.73
CA ILE A 76 0.33 -15.82 15.66
C ILE A 76 -0.39 -15.38 16.94
N GLU A 77 -0.04 -14.22 17.50
CA GLU A 77 -0.71 -13.69 18.69
C GLU A 77 -2.20 -13.44 18.43
N ALA A 78 -2.55 -12.78 17.33
CA ALA A 78 -3.94 -12.51 16.96
C ALA A 78 -4.75 -13.82 16.72
N LEU A 79 -4.10 -14.86 16.18
CA LEU A 79 -4.72 -16.18 16.02
C LEU A 79 -4.98 -16.85 17.37
N ILE A 80 -4.02 -16.81 18.30
CA ILE A 80 -4.16 -17.38 19.64
C ILE A 80 -5.28 -16.68 20.41
N LEU A 81 -5.40 -15.36 20.25
CA LEU A 81 -6.44 -14.54 20.87
C LEU A 81 -7.81 -14.67 20.18
N GLY A 82 -7.89 -15.38 19.05
CA GLY A 82 -9.13 -15.53 18.27
C GLY A 82 -9.59 -14.23 17.60
N GLU A 83 -8.71 -13.24 17.44
CA GLU A 83 -9.01 -11.95 16.81
C GLU A 83 -9.10 -12.06 15.28
N ILE A 84 -8.43 -13.06 14.71
CA ILE A 84 -8.43 -13.33 13.26
C ILE A 84 -8.67 -14.82 12.99
N GLU A 85 -9.36 -15.12 11.89
CA GLU A 85 -9.60 -16.49 11.42
C GLU A 85 -8.58 -16.91 10.36
N THR A 86 -8.33 -18.22 10.28
CA THR A 86 -7.50 -18.81 9.22
C THR A 86 -8.36 -19.21 8.02
N TRP A 87 -8.18 -18.51 6.90
CA TRP A 87 -8.77 -18.91 5.61
C TRP A 87 -7.76 -18.79 4.48
N GLN A 88 -7.95 -19.58 3.42
CA GLN A 88 -7.07 -19.56 2.24
C GLN A 88 -7.09 -18.16 1.60
N GLY A 89 -5.93 -17.48 1.60
CA GLY A 89 -5.77 -16.14 1.03
C GLY A 89 -5.93 -14.99 2.02
N MET A 90 -6.34 -15.25 3.27
CA MET A 90 -6.31 -14.25 4.35
C MET A 90 -4.93 -14.20 5.01
N ASN A 91 -4.60 -13.05 5.61
CA ASN A 91 -3.37 -12.85 6.40
C ASN A 91 -2.06 -13.06 5.60
N GLN A 92 -2.06 -12.78 4.29
CA GLN A 92 -0.86 -12.85 3.47
C GLN A 92 0.23 -11.89 3.96
N GLU A 93 1.50 -12.28 3.77
CA GLU A 93 2.65 -11.40 4.00
C GLU A 93 2.46 -10.10 3.21
N MET A 94 2.60 -8.96 3.90
CA MET A 94 2.45 -7.65 3.26
C MET A 94 3.81 -7.00 3.16
N GLY A 95 4.20 -6.66 1.93
CA GLY A 95 5.43 -5.93 1.67
C GLY A 95 5.27 -4.42 1.76
N LEU A 96 6.32 -3.71 2.16
CA LEU A 96 6.43 -2.27 1.98
C LEU A 96 6.70 -1.96 0.50
N ALA A 97 5.63 -1.77 -0.27
CA ALA A 97 5.74 -1.38 -1.67
C ALA A 97 6.29 0.05 -1.77
N ARG A 98 7.18 0.32 -2.74
CA ARG A 98 7.53 1.71 -3.06
C ARG A 98 6.46 2.32 -3.97
N PRO A 99 5.98 3.53 -3.67
CA PRO A 99 5.09 4.23 -4.57
C PRO A 99 5.88 4.65 -5.82
N GLY A 100 5.23 4.57 -6.98
CA GLY A 100 5.77 5.08 -8.24
C GLY A 100 5.31 6.52 -8.48
N ASP A 101 6.24 7.35 -8.96
CA ASP A 101 6.11 8.81 -9.01
C ASP A 101 4.91 9.36 -9.80
N THR A 102 4.35 8.56 -10.70
CA THR A 102 3.28 8.97 -11.62
C THR A 102 1.93 8.35 -11.29
N ARG A 103 1.86 7.49 -10.26
CA ARG A 103 0.68 6.66 -10.01
C ARG A 103 0.17 6.82 -8.57
N TRP A 104 -0.81 7.71 -8.37
CA TRP A 104 -1.59 7.83 -7.12
C TRP A 104 -2.00 6.48 -6.49
N GLY A 105 -2.53 5.52 -7.26
CA GLY A 105 -2.90 4.21 -6.73
C GLY A 105 -1.74 3.44 -6.04
N SER A 106 -0.49 3.71 -6.42
CA SER A 106 0.68 3.14 -5.72
C SER A 106 1.00 3.87 -4.42
N HIS A 107 0.82 5.20 -4.36
CA HIS A 107 0.89 5.98 -3.11
C HIS A 107 -0.17 5.50 -2.12
N TYR A 108 -1.42 5.38 -2.57
CA TYR A 108 -2.51 4.86 -1.76
C TYR A 108 -2.20 3.47 -1.20
N ARG A 109 -1.79 2.52 -2.06
CA ARG A 109 -1.42 1.17 -1.63
C ARG A 109 -0.30 1.18 -0.58
N THR A 110 0.71 2.03 -0.78
CA THR A 110 1.82 2.18 0.17
C THR A 110 1.34 2.64 1.54
N VAL A 111 0.49 3.68 1.58
CA VAL A 111 -0.09 4.19 2.83
C VAL A 111 -0.90 3.10 3.53
N MET A 112 -1.75 2.38 2.79
CA MET A 112 -2.55 1.29 3.34
C MET A 112 -1.67 0.17 3.93
N HIS A 113 -0.60 -0.21 3.25
CA HIS A 113 0.33 -1.22 3.76
C HIS A 113 1.06 -0.75 5.02
N VAL A 114 1.48 0.53 5.08
CA VAL A 114 2.13 1.09 6.27
C VAL A 114 1.16 1.15 7.44
N MET A 115 -0.10 1.52 7.21
CA MET A 115 -1.13 1.48 8.26
C MET A 115 -1.37 0.06 8.78
N ALA A 116 -1.51 -0.91 7.87
CA ALA A 116 -1.74 -2.30 8.24
C ALA A 116 -0.54 -2.93 8.98
N LEU A 117 0.69 -2.55 8.61
CA LEU A 117 1.93 -3.04 9.22
C LEU A 117 2.42 -2.18 10.39
N TYR A 118 1.67 -1.16 10.81
CA TYR A 118 2.13 -0.19 11.79
C TYR A 118 2.67 -0.83 13.10
N PRO A 119 2.00 -1.86 13.69
CA PRO A 119 2.53 -2.54 14.88
C PRO A 119 3.91 -3.17 14.63
N SER A 120 4.05 -3.91 13.52
CA SER A 120 5.29 -4.57 13.12
C SER A 120 6.41 -3.55 12.83
N ILE A 121 6.08 -2.47 12.12
CA ILE A 121 7.00 -1.37 11.82
C ILE A 121 7.53 -0.76 13.12
N ARG A 122 6.64 -0.45 14.06
CA ARG A 122 7.00 0.12 15.37
C ARG A 122 7.96 -0.80 16.12
N LYS A 123 7.66 -2.10 16.18
CA LYS A 123 8.52 -3.12 16.83
C LYS A 123 9.92 -3.17 16.21
N VAL A 124 10.03 -3.13 14.88
CA VAL A 124 11.32 -3.13 14.18
C VAL A 124 12.09 -1.83 14.42
N LEU A 125 11.44 -0.67 14.35
CA LEU A 125 12.09 0.63 14.59
C LEU A 125 12.68 0.71 16.00
N PHE A 126 11.97 0.22 17.02
CA PHE A 126 12.52 0.14 18.38
C PHE A 126 13.75 -0.78 18.45
N LYS A 127 13.69 -1.97 17.85
CA LYS A 127 14.83 -2.89 17.82
C LYS A 127 16.05 -2.24 17.13
N VAL A 128 15.85 -1.61 15.98
CA VAL A 128 16.93 -0.94 15.22
C VAL A 128 17.49 0.29 15.96
N GLY A 129 16.64 1.02 16.67
CA GLY A 129 17.06 2.18 17.47
C GLY A 129 17.91 1.80 18.68
N ASN A 130 17.64 0.63 19.29
CA ASN A 130 18.35 0.12 20.47
C ASN A 130 19.62 -0.69 20.12
N GLU A 131 19.86 -1.00 18.83
CA GLU A 131 21.09 -1.64 18.34
C GLU A 131 22.24 -0.64 18.11
N LYS A 132 22.04 0.66 18.42
CA LYS A 132 23.06 1.72 18.38
C LYS A 132 23.58 2.03 19.77
#